data_AF-A0YU32-F1
#
_entry.id   AF-A0YU32-F1
#
_cell.length_a   1.000
_cell.length_b   1.000
_cell.length_c   1.000
_cell.angle_alpha   90.00
_cell.angle_beta   90.00
_cell.angle_gamma   90.00
#
_symmetry.space_group_name_H-M   'P 1'
#
loop_
_entity.id
_entity.type
_entity.pdbx_description
1 polymer ?
#
loop_
_entity_poly.entity_id
_entity_poly.type
_entity_poly.pdbx_seq_one_letter_code
_entity_poly.pdbx_strand_id
1 'polypeptide(L)' 'MEYVVQVLLQTVPSLTQPQAVSIMMEAHTNGLALVITCAQEHAEFYCETLKNNGLTSTIEPDE' A
#
# COMPACT_ATOMS: atom_id res chain seq x y z
N MET A 1 -9.14 4.40 -9.24
CA MET A 1 -9.40 3.25 -8.35
C MET A 1 -8.62 2.03 -8.81
N GLU A 2 -8.81 1.55 -10.04
CA GLU A 2 -8.10 0.36 -10.57
C GLU A 2 -6.56 0.49 -10.56
N TYR A 3 -6.01 1.64 -10.96
CA TYR A 3 -4.56 1.88 -10.95
C TYR A 3 -3.93 1.66 -9.56
N VAL A 4 -4.60 2.10 -8.49
CA VAL A 4 -4.11 1.91 -7.11
C VAL A 4 -4.02 0.42 -6.77
N VAL A 5 -5.03 -0.37 -7.15
CA VAL A 5 -5.05 -1.83 -6.92
C VAL A 5 -3.90 -2.50 -7.68
N GLN A 6 -3.68 -2.12 -8.94
CA GLN A 6 -2.58 -2.67 -9.74
C GLN A 6 -1.22 -2.35 -9.10
N VAL A 7 -0.99 -1.10 -8.69
CA VAL A 7 0.28 -0.68 -8.08
C VAL A 7 0.50 -1.38 -6.73
N LEU A 8 -0.55 -1.57 -5.92
CA LEU A 8 -0.48 -2.32 -4.67
C LEU A 8 -0.02 -3.77 -4.90
N LEU A 9 -0.61 -4.45 -5.90
CA LEU A 9 -0.24 -5.84 -6.24
C LEU A 9 1.17 -5.97 -6.82
N GLN A 10 1.61 -4.97 -7.59
CA GLN A 10 2.97 -4.94 -8.14
C GLN A 10 4.02 -4.66 -7.06
N THR A 11 3.70 -3.77 -6.11
CA THR A 11 4.63 -3.32 -5.08
C THR A 11 4.75 -4.32 -3.94
N VAL A 12 3.62 -4.87 -3.49
CA VAL A 12 3.52 -5.76 -2.33
C VAL A 12 3.03 -7.13 -2.81
N PRO A 13 3.92 -8.03 -3.26
CA PRO A 13 3.56 -9.28 -3.93
C PRO A 13 2.84 -10.29 -3.03
N SER A 14 2.83 -10.08 -1.71
CA SER A 14 2.06 -10.89 -0.76
C SER A 14 0.57 -10.53 -0.72
N LEU A 15 0.16 -9.40 -1.30
CA LEU A 15 -1.25 -9.02 -1.38
C LEU A 15 -1.97 -9.85 -2.45
N THR A 16 -3.16 -10.30 -2.08
CA THR A 16 -4.14 -10.82 -3.03
C THR A 16 -4.97 -9.68 -3.64
N GLN A 17 -5.55 -9.89 -4.82
CA GLN A 17 -6.42 -8.89 -5.45
C GLN A 17 -7.57 -8.42 -4.54
N PRO A 18 -8.29 -9.28 -3.80
CA PRO A 18 -9.32 -8.83 -2.85
C PRO A 18 -8.76 -7.92 -1.75
N GLN A 19 -7.57 -8.21 -1.21
CA GLN A 19 -6.94 -7.36 -0.19
C GLN A 19 -6.59 -5.98 -0.76
N ALA A 20 -5.96 -5.93 -1.94
CA ALA A 20 -5.61 -4.67 -2.60
C ALA A 20 -6.85 -3.82 -2.92
N VAL A 21 -7.97 -4.45 -3.33
CA VAL A 21 -9.24 -3.75 -3.52
C VAL A 21 -9.77 -3.20 -2.19
N SER A 22 -9.74 -3.99 -1.11
CA SER A 22 -10.19 -3.55 0.21
C SER A 22 -9.39 -2.34 0.71
N ILE A 23 -8.06 -2.41 0.64
CA ILE A 23 -7.14 -1.33 1.05
C ILE A 23 -7.41 -0.05 0.23
N MET A 24 -7.54 -0.19 -1.10
CA MET A 24 -7.84 0.94 -1.97
C MET A 24 -9.17 1.60 -1.62
N MET A 25 -10.22 0.80 -1.38
CA MET A 25 -11.54 1.29 -1.01
C MET A 25 -11.53 1.99 0.36
N GLU A 26 -10.82 1.43 1.33
CA GLU A 26 -10.65 2.02 2.66
C GLU A 26 -9.92 3.37 2.58
N ALA A 27 -8.79 3.43 1.87
CA ALA A 27 -8.05 4.68 1.69
C ALA A 27 -8.87 5.74 0.94
N HIS A 28 -9.67 5.33 -0.06
CA HIS A 28 -10.54 6.25 -0.79
C HIS A 28 -11.67 6.81 0.08
N THR A 29 -12.24 5.97 0.96
CA THR A 29 -13.40 6.34 1.79
C THR A 29 -12.99 7.10 3.04
N ASN A 30 -11.89 6.70 3.69
CA ASN A 30 -11.46 7.20 4.98
C ASN A 30 -10.25 8.16 4.89
N GLY A 31 -9.62 8.26 3.72
CA GLY A 31 -8.41 9.06 3.48
C GLY A 31 -7.10 8.35 3.83
N LEU A 32 -7.13 7.18 4.46
CA LEU A 32 -5.97 6.37 4.86
C LEU A 32 -6.35 4.88 4.94
N ALA A 33 -5.40 3.99 4.70
CA ALA A 33 -5.52 2.56 4.99
C ALA A 33 -4.14 1.94 5.26
N LEU A 34 -4.10 0.89 6.09
CA LEU A 34 -2.91 0.09 6.31
C LEU A 34 -2.69 -0.85 5.11
N VAL A 35 -1.52 -0.74 4.46
CA VAL A 35 -1.16 -1.64 3.35
C VAL A 35 -0.58 -2.95 3.87
N ILE A 36 0.43 -2.88 4.74
CA ILE A 36 1.14 -4.04 5.27
C ILE A 36 1.96 -3.66 6.52
N THR A 37 2.06 -4.58 7.48
CA THR A 37 3.06 -4.54 8.56
C THR A 37 4.21 -5.45 8.19
N CYS A 38 5.45 -4.94 8.21
CA CYS A 38 6.64 -5.70 7.83
C CYS A 38 7.90 -5.11 8.49
N ALA A 39 9.05 -5.74 8.26
CA ALA A 39 10.34 -5.19 8.68
C ALA A 39 10.60 -3.82 8.02
N GLN A 40 11.29 -2.94 8.73
CA GLN A 40 11.53 -1.55 8.29
C GLN A 40 12.12 -1.46 6.87
N GLU A 41 13.10 -2.29 6.54
CA GLU A 41 13.73 -2.31 5.21
C GLU A 41 12.71 -2.58 4.07
N HIS A 42 11.78 -3.51 4.27
CA HIS A 42 10.72 -3.77 3.30
C HIS A 42 9.71 -2.62 3.23
N ALA A 43 9.36 -2.03 4.38
CA ALA A 43 8.46 -0.88 4.43
C ALA A 43 9.03 0.32 3.66
N GLU A 44 10.33 0.58 3.80
CA GLU A 44 11.06 1.63 3.06
C GLU A 44 10.99 1.39 1.55
N PHE A 45 11.31 0.18 1.10
CA PHE A 45 11.24 -0.20 -0.32
C PHE A 45 9.82 -0.06 -0.90
N TYR A 46 8.80 -0.56 -0.18
CA TYR A 46 7.41 -0.45 -0.63
C TYR A 46 6.94 1.00 -0.68
N CYS A 47 7.22 1.78 0.36
CA CYS A 47 6.84 3.20 0.44
C CYS A 47 7.44 4.02 -0.71
N GLU A 48 8.73 3.83 -1.00
CA GLU A 48 9.40 4.48 -2.13
C GLU A 48 8.78 4.07 -3.47
N THR A 49 8.52 2.77 -3.67
CA THR A 49 7.91 2.26 -4.90
C THR A 49 6.49 2.80 -5.13
N LEU A 50 5.68 2.89 -4.07
CA LEU A 50 4.34 3.49 -4.13
C LEU A 50 4.42 4.98 -4.51
N LYS A 51 5.36 5.73 -3.90
CA LYS A 51 5.60 7.15 -4.24
C LYS A 51 6.06 7.35 -5.68
N ASN A 52 6.93 6.48 -6.18
CA ASN A 52 7.41 6.51 -7.57
C ASN A 52 6.28 6.25 -8.58
N ASN A 53 5.20 5.58 -8.17
CA ASN A 53 3.96 5.41 -8.95
C ASN A 53 2.93 6.53 -8.69
N GLY A 54 3.33 7.63 -8.03
CA GLY A 54 2.46 8.79 -7.78
C GLY A 54 1.44 8.61 -6.65
N LEU A 55 1.58 7.56 -5.82
CA LEU A 55 0.73 7.37 -4.64
C LEU A 55 1.31 8.08 -3.42
N THR A 56 0.44 8.56 -2.54
CA THR A 56 0.87 9.03 -1.22
C THR A 56 1.04 7.82 -0.31
N SER A 57 2.21 7.67 0.29
CA SER A 57 2.54 6.56 1.21
C SER A 57 3.45 7.05 2.33
N THR A 58 3.25 6.53 3.54
CA THR A 58 4.01 6.83 4.74
C THR A 58 4.32 5.54 5.50
N ILE A 59 5.24 5.60 6.45
CA ILE A 59 5.63 4.48 7.32
C ILE A 59 5.52 4.96 8.76
N GLU A 60 5.04 4.11 9.65
CA GLU A 60 5.03 4.31 11.09
C GLU A 60 5.46 3.01 11.81
N PRO A 61 6.05 3.09 13.03
CA PRO A 61 6.32 1.91 13.84
C PRO A 61 5.03 1.18 14.23
N ASP A 62 5.11 -0.14 14.32
CA ASP A 62 4.05 -0.96 14.94
C ASP A 62 4.07 -0.74 16.47
N GLU A 63 2.91 -0.86 17.13
CA GLU A 63 2.76 -0.65 18.59
C GLU A 63 3.55 -1.65 19.45
#